data_AF-A0A395JGJ5-F1
#
_entry.id   AF-A0A395JGJ5-F1
#
_cell.length_a   1.000
_cell.length_b   1.000
_cell.length_c   1.000
_cell.angle_alpha   90.00
_cell.angle_beta   90.00
_cell.angle_gamma   90.00
#
_symmetry.space_group_name_H-M   'P 1'
#
loop_
_entity.id
_entity.type
_entity.pdbx_description
1 polymer ?
#
loop_
_entity_poly.entity_id
_entity_poly.type
_entity_poly.pdbx_seq_one_letter_code
_entity_poly.pdbx_strand_id
1 'polypeptide(L)' 'MSTESPDHQLNLPPKPERPAPEECCGGGCVPCVYDYYYDAMAKWQATVDKLRAEAKAS' A
#
# COMPACT_ATOMS: atom_id res chain seq x y z
N MET A 1 8.57 -4.11 26.76
CA MET A 1 8.06 -2.78 26.33
C MET A 1 7.45 -2.97 24.96
N SER A 2 6.15 -3.30 24.90
CA SER A 2 5.45 -3.64 23.66
C SER A 2 4.79 -2.39 23.11
N THR A 3 5.40 -1.80 22.08
CA THR A 3 4.79 -0.78 21.23
C THR A 3 3.87 -1.47 20.24
N GLU A 4 2.65 -1.81 20.66
CA GLU A 4 1.59 -2.22 19.74
C GLU A 4 1.03 -0.97 19.06
N SER A 5 1.35 -0.81 17.77
CA SER A 5 0.79 0.23 16.94
C SER A 5 -0.72 -0.01 16.76
N PRO A 6 -1.58 1.01 16.96
CA PRO A 6 -3.04 0.90 16.79
C PRO A 6 -3.46 0.44 15.39
N ASP A 7 -2.55 0.51 14.41
CA ASP A 7 -2.71 -0.01 13.05
C ASP A 7 -2.78 -1.54 12.98
N HIS A 8 -2.36 -2.30 14.02
CA HIS A 8 -2.51 -3.76 14.06
C HIS A 8 -3.92 -4.23 14.43
N GLN A 9 -4.75 -3.36 15.01
CA GLN A 9 -6.13 -3.72 15.39
C GLN A 9 -7.10 -3.62 14.20
N LEU A 10 -6.81 -2.71 13.29
CA LEU A 10 -7.40 -2.66 11.97
C LEU A 10 -6.66 -3.68 11.10
N ASN A 11 -7.31 -4.77 10.70
CA ASN A 11 -6.73 -5.75 9.78
C ASN A 11 -6.52 -5.13 8.38
N LEU A 12 -5.55 -4.23 8.28
CA LEU A 12 -5.24 -3.50 7.06
C LEU A 12 -4.47 -4.44 6.11
N PRO A 13 -4.76 -4.40 4.80
CA PRO A 13 -3.95 -5.12 3.84
C PRO A 13 -2.49 -4.61 3.91
N PRO A 14 -1.50 -5.44 3.55
CA PRO A 14 -0.12 -5.01 3.49
C PRO A 14 0.05 -3.91 2.44
N LYS A 15 0.82 -2.87 2.80
CA LYS A 15 1.14 -1.79 1.86
C LYS A 15 1.95 -2.36 0.70
N PRO A 16 1.63 -2.02 -0.57
CA PRO A 16 2.45 -2.46 -1.69
C PRO A 16 3.88 -1.93 -1.51
N GLU A 17 4.83 -2.81 -1.80
CA GLU A 17 6.24 -2.50 -1.69
C GLU A 17 6.71 -1.69 -2.91
N ARG A 18 7.61 -0.72 -2.69
CA ARG A 18 8.15 0.06 -3.79
C ARG A 18 9.03 -0.84 -4.67
N PRO A 19 8.90 -0.75 -6.01
CA PRO A 19 9.74 -1.55 -6.88
C PRO A 19 11.21 -1.16 -6.69
N ALA A 20 12.07 -2.18 -6.69
CA ALA A 20 13.51 -2.01 -6.61
C ALA A 20 14.03 -1.29 -7.87
N PRO A 21 15.16 -0.57 -7.78
CA PRO A 21 15.80 0.01 -8.95
C PRO A 21 16.24 -1.06 -9.97
N GLU A 22 16.45 -2.31 -9.53
CA GLU A 22 16.78 -3.46 -10.37
C GLU A 22 15.58 -3.93 -11.23
N GLU A 23 14.37 -3.80 -10.70
CA GLU A 23 13.11 -4.06 -11.43
C GLU A 23 12.76 -2.91 -12.39
N CYS A 24 13.34 -1.73 -12.16
CA CYS A 24 13.20 -0.59 -13.04
C CYS A 24 14.08 -0.78 -14.27
N CYS A 25 13.48 -1.20 -15.38
CA CYS A 25 14.14 -1.35 -16.68
C CYS A 25 14.62 -0.01 -17.32
N GLY A 26 14.68 1.09 -16.56
CA GLY A 26 15.25 2.37 -16.99
C GLY A 26 14.51 3.07 -18.14
N GLY A 27 13.29 2.65 -18.47
CA GLY A 27 12.52 3.17 -19.61
C GLY A 27 12.33 2.19 -20.77
N GLY A 28 12.87 0.97 -20.68
CA GLY A 28 12.71 -0.06 -21.71
C GLY A 28 11.41 -0.89 -21.63
N CYS A 29 10.77 -0.94 -20.46
CA CYS A 29 9.53 -1.71 -20.25
C CYS A 29 8.32 -0.78 -20.15
N VAL A 30 7.31 -1.05 -20.99
CA VAL A 30 5.97 -0.47 -20.89
C VAL A 30 4.99 -1.62 -20.65
N PRO A 31 4.25 -1.61 -19.53
CA PRO A 31 4.09 -0.50 -18.58
C PRO A 31 5.26 -0.35 -17.58
N CYS A 32 5.49 0.88 -17.12
CA CYS A 32 6.49 1.16 -16.10
C CYS A 32 6.14 0.44 -14.79
N VAL A 33 7.12 -0.18 -14.14
CA VAL A 33 6.91 -0.87 -12.85
C VAL A 33 6.33 0.09 -11.78
N TYR A 34 6.66 1.36 -11.86
CA TYR A 34 6.09 2.39 -10.99
C TYR A 34 4.60 2.63 -11.25
N ASP A 35 4.12 2.46 -12.48
CA ASP A 35 2.71 2.63 -12.83
C ASP A 35 1.85 1.60 -12.10
N TYR A 36 2.26 0.32 -12.15
CA TYR A 36 1.65 -0.75 -11.37
C TYR A 36 1.72 -0.50 -9.86
N TYR A 37 2.86 0.01 -9.37
CA TYR A 37 3.01 0.36 -7.97
C TYR A 37 2.02 1.45 -7.54
N TYR A 38 1.88 2.51 -8.33
CA TYR A 38 0.97 3.61 -8.01
C TYR A 38 -0.50 3.17 -8.07
N ASP A 39 -0.87 2.35 -9.05
CA ASP A 39 -2.21 1.77 -9.14
C ASP A 39 -2.53 0.87 -7.93
N ALA A 40 -1.61 -0.01 -7.54
CA ALA A 40 -1.75 -0.84 -6.35
C ALA A 40 -1.81 0.00 -5.06
N MET A 41 -0.97 1.05 -4.96
CA MET A 41 -0.98 2.00 -3.85
C MET A 41 -2.32 2.73 -3.74
N ALA A 42 -2.89 3.19 -4.84
CA ALA A 42 -4.18 3.88 -4.86
C ALA A 42 -5.30 2.96 -4.33
N LYS A 43 -5.34 1.71 -4.80
CA LYS A 43 -6.30 0.69 -4.32
C LYS A 43 -6.13 0.38 -2.84
N TRP A 44 -4.88 0.23 -2.39
CA TRP A 44 -4.56 0.02 -0.98
C TRP A 44 -5.04 1.20 -0.12
N GLN A 45 -4.73 2.43 -0.52
CA GLN A 45 -5.08 3.63 0.22
C GLN A 45 -6.61 3.77 0.35
N ALA A 46 -7.36 3.51 -0.72
CA ALA A 46 -8.82 3.52 -0.68
C ALA A 46 -9.40 2.44 0.26
N THR A 47 -8.78 1.26 0.28
CA THR A 47 -9.19 0.16 1.17
C THR A 47 -8.90 0.51 2.63
N VAL A 48 -7.71 1.04 2.91
CA VAL A 48 -7.30 1.46 4.26
C VAL A 48 -8.17 2.59 4.78
N ASP A 49 -8.47 3.59 3.94
CA ASP A 49 -9.32 4.71 4.31
C ASP A 49 -10.73 4.23 4.70
N LYS A 50 -11.31 3.33 3.90
CA LYS A 50 -12.58 2.69 4.20
C LYS A 50 -12.54 1.92 5.53
N LEU A 51 -11.55 1.06 5.72
CA LEU A 51 -11.40 0.26 6.96
C LEU A 51 -11.24 1.17 8.20
N ARG A 52 -10.41 2.21 8.08
CA ARG A 52 -10.21 3.20 9.16
C ARG A 52 -11.49 3.97 9.48
N ALA A 53 -12.26 4.35 8.47
CA ALA A 53 -13.55 5.01 8.66
C ALA A 53 -14.56 4.08 9.37
N GLU A 54 -14.63 2.81 8.97
CA GLU A 54 -15.50 1.80 9.60
C GLU A 54 -15.11 1.53 11.06
N ALA A 55 -13.80 1.44 11.37
CA ALA A 55 -13.35 1.25 12.76
C ALA A 55 -13.50 2.49 13.64
N LYS A 56 -13.45 3.71 13.08
CA LYS A 56 -13.72 4.94 13.84
C LYS A 56 -15.22 5.14 14.10
N ALA A 57 -16.07 4.54 13.26
CA ALA A 57 -17.52 4.57 13.41
C ALA A 57 -18.04 3.47 14.36
N SER A 58 -17.19 2.52 14.76
CA SER A 58 -17.51 1.43 15.70
C SER A 58 -17.11 1.75 17.13
#